data_AF-A0A383TZJ4-F1
#
_entry.id   AF-A0A383TZJ4-F1
#
_cell.length_a   1.000
_cell.length_b   1.000
_cell.length_c   1.000
_cell.angle_alpha   90.00
_cell.angle_beta   90.00
_cell.angle_gamma   90.00
#
_symmetry.space_group_name_H-M   'P 1'
#
loop_
_entity.id
_entity.type
_entity.pdbx_description
1 polymer ?
#
loop_
_entity_poly.entity_id
_entity_poly.type
_entity_poly.pdbx_seq_one_letter_code
_entity_poly.pdbx_strand_id
1 'polypeptide(L)' 'MNANGSVRLNKGNPNTRLPVQMTEDWLRYIAREKLSTLDGLQKQTSEAILDAPKGFIQKYVVAVDKTKGEINFLKLGKDF' A
#
# COMPACT_ATOMS: atom_id res chain seq x y z
N MET A 1 -8.09 12.94 -25.80
CA MET A 1 -7.52 13.49 -24.55
C MET A 1 -6.94 12.32 -23.76
N ASN A 2 -5.62 12.29 -23.56
CA ASN A 2 -4.96 11.22 -22.80
C ASN A 2 -5.35 11.35 -21.32
N ALA A 3 -6.12 10.39 -20.83
CA ALA A 3 -6.44 10.28 -19.41
C ALA A 3 -5.19 9.84 -18.65
N ASN A 4 -4.29 10.78 -18.37
CA ASN A 4 -3.17 10.63 -17.44
C ASN A 4 -3.62 10.55 -15.97
N GLY A 5 -4.89 10.21 -15.70
CA GLY A 5 -5.48 10.05 -14.37
C GLY A 5 -5.00 8.79 -13.63
N SER A 6 -3.80 8.28 -13.95
CA SER A 6 -3.17 7.24 -13.16
C SER A 6 -2.78 7.84 -11.82
N VAL A 7 -3.38 7.36 -10.74
CA VAL A 7 -2.89 7.67 -9.38
C VAL A 7 -1.41 7.29 -9.33
N ARG A 8 -0.53 8.28 -9.22
CA ARG A 8 0.91 8.04 -9.12
C ARG A 8 1.32 8.08 -7.67
N LEU A 9 1.98 7.03 -7.22
CA LEU A 9 2.59 7.00 -5.90
C LEU A 9 3.69 8.07 -5.79
N ASN A 10 3.75 8.75 -4.65
CA ASN A 10 4.86 9.66 -4.35
C ASN A 10 6.19 8.89 -4.38
N LYS A 11 7.32 9.55 -4.66
CA LYS A 11 8.62 8.91 -4.49
C LYS A 11 8.92 8.70 -3.00
N GLY A 12 9.65 7.63 -2.67
CA GLY A 12 10.14 7.42 -1.30
C GLY A 12 11.07 8.56 -0.91
N ASN A 13 11.14 8.91 0.37
CA ASN A 13 12.02 9.97 0.83
C ASN A 13 13.46 9.42 0.93
N PRO A 14 14.41 9.91 0.11
CA PRO A 14 15.77 9.36 0.07
C PRO A 14 16.55 9.63 1.36
N ASN A 15 16.20 10.67 2.10
CA ASN A 15 16.92 11.07 3.32
C ASN A 15 16.54 10.21 4.52
N THR A 16 15.29 9.74 4.58
CA THR A 16 14.81 8.90 5.68
C THR A 16 14.90 7.41 5.38
N ARG A 17 15.23 7.04 4.13
CA ARG A 17 15.16 5.67 3.60
C ARG A 17 13.78 5.03 3.76
N LEU A 18 12.74 5.85 4.01
CA LEU A 18 11.39 5.35 4.17
C LEU A 18 10.79 5.09 2.79
N PRO A 19 10.21 3.91 2.56
CA PRO A 19 9.53 3.59 1.32
C PRO A 19 8.26 4.45 1.18
N VAL A 20 7.66 4.45 -0.02
CA VAL A 20 6.44 5.23 -0.27
C VAL A 20 5.31 4.71 0.61
N GLN A 21 4.52 5.61 1.20
CA GLN A 21 3.41 5.32 2.13
C GLN A 21 2.37 4.27 1.65
N MET A 22 2.37 3.90 0.37
CA MET A 22 1.47 2.89 -0.20
C MET A 22 2.21 1.74 -0.91
N THR A 23 3.54 1.64 -0.79
CA THR A 23 4.30 0.49 -1.29
C THR A 23 4.24 -0.69 -0.33
N GLU A 24 4.55 -1.89 -0.82
CA GLU A 24 4.61 -3.08 0.02
C GLU A 24 5.66 -2.97 1.12
N ASP A 25 6.82 -2.40 0.80
CA ASP A 25 7.88 -2.16 1.78
C ASP A 25 7.44 -1.27 2.93
N TRP A 26 6.59 -0.27 2.66
CA TRP A 26 6.03 0.57 3.72
C TRP A 26 5.09 -0.19 4.64
N LEU A 27 4.25 -1.06 4.07
CA LEU A 27 3.37 -1.90 4.89
C LEU A 27 4.16 -2.91 5.71
N ARG A 28 5.23 -3.49 5.15
CA ARG A 28 6.15 -4.35 5.91
C ARG A 28 6.89 -3.56 7.00
N TYR A 29 7.29 -2.32 6.72
CA TYR A 29 7.87 -1.41 7.72
C TYR A 29 6.88 -1.11 8.84
N ILE A 30 5.63 -0.74 8.53
CA ILE A 30 4.60 -0.46 9.55
C ILE A 30 4.30 -1.73 10.37
N ALA A 31 4.16 -2.88 9.71
CA ALA A 31 3.95 -4.15 10.40
C ALA A 31 5.08 -4.45 11.39
N ARG A 32 6.33 -4.38 10.95
CA ARG A 32 7.51 -4.62 11.80
C ARG A 32 7.69 -3.58 12.89
N GLU A 33 7.72 -2.30 12.51
CA GLU A 33 8.23 -1.22 13.38
C GLU A 33 7.15 -0.51 14.20
N LYS A 34 5.87 -0.74 13.89
CA LYS A 34 4.75 -0.04 14.56
C LYS A 34 3.72 -0.98 15.14
N LEU A 35 3.42 -2.10 14.48
CA LEU A 35 2.35 -3.01 14.89
C LEU A 35 2.87 -4.21 15.69
N SER A 36 4.05 -4.74 15.37
CA SER A 36 4.58 -5.95 16.02
C SER A 36 4.88 -5.78 17.51
N THR A 37 5.16 -4.54 17.93
CA THR A 37 5.51 -4.17 19.31
C THR A 37 4.29 -3.91 20.18
N LEU A 38 3.09 -3.94 19.59
CA LEU A 38 1.82 -3.76 20.28
C LEU A 38 1.19 -5.13 20.58
N ASP A 39 0.10 -5.13 21.35
CA ASP A 39 -0.63 -6.35 21.71
C ASP A 39 -1.97 -6.47 20.97
N GLY A 40 -2.61 -7.63 21.11
CA GLY A 40 -3.96 -7.87 20.60
C GLY A 40 -4.05 -7.85 19.08
N LEU A 41 -5.10 -7.19 18.57
CA LEU A 41 -5.41 -7.14 17.13
C LEU A 41 -4.29 -6.52 16.30
N GLN A 42 -3.55 -5.57 16.86
CA GLN A 42 -2.43 -4.90 16.20
C GLN A 42 -1.30 -5.89 15.90
N LYS A 43 -0.95 -6.73 16.87
CA LYS A 43 0.06 -7.78 16.70
C LYS A 43 -0.36 -8.82 15.68
N GLN A 44 -1.60 -9.30 15.77
CA GLN A 44 -2.17 -10.25 14.82
C GLN A 44 -2.20 -9.68 13.39
N THR A 45 -2.48 -8.39 13.26
CA THR A 45 -2.43 -7.70 11.96
C THR A 45 -0.99 -7.65 11.42
N SER A 46 0.00 -7.41 12.28
CA SER A 46 1.42 -7.47 11.90
C SER A 46 1.79 -8.86 11.37
N GLU A 47 1.48 -9.91 12.12
CA GLU A 47 1.74 -11.31 11.76
C GLU A 47 1.06 -11.66 10.44
N ALA A 48 -0.23 -11.32 10.28
CA ALA A 48 -0.96 -11.55 9.03
C ALA A 48 -0.33 -10.85 7.82
N ILE A 49 0.25 -9.65 8.00
CA ILE A 49 0.94 -8.93 6.92
C ILE A 49 2.30 -9.57 6.60
N LEU A 50 3.04 -10.01 7.62
CA LEU A 50 4.39 -10.54 7.48
C LEU A 50 4.41 -11.97 6.96
N ASP A 51 3.46 -12.79 7.41
CA ASP A 51 3.35 -14.22 7.10
C ASP A 51 2.42 -14.49 5.91
N ALA A 52 1.76 -13.46 5.38
CA ALA A 52 0.96 -13.59 4.18
C ALA A 52 1.79 -14.19 3.02
N PRO A 53 1.29 -15.25 2.36
CA PRO A 53 1.96 -15.79 1.19
C PRO A 53 2.10 -14.71 0.11
N LYS A 54 3.20 -14.78 -0.64
CA LYS A 54 3.51 -13.83 -1.71
C LYS A 54 2.31 -13.75 -2.67
N GLY A 55 1.71 -12.56 -2.82
CA GLY A 55 0.52 -12.33 -3.65
C GLY A 55 -0.84 -12.42 -2.95
N PHE A 56 -0.89 -12.81 -1.68
CA PHE A 56 -2.14 -12.94 -0.92
C PHE A 56 -2.78 -11.58 -0.60
N ILE A 57 -1.98 -10.60 -0.19
CA ILE A 57 -2.49 -9.24 0.07
C ILE A 57 -2.54 -8.47 -1.24
N GLN A 58 -3.71 -8.45 -1.87
CA GLN A 58 -3.98 -7.62 -3.04
C GLN A 58 -4.37 -6.21 -2.60
N LYS A 59 -3.63 -5.21 -3.09
CA LYS A 59 -3.83 -3.80 -2.72
C LYS A 59 -4.36 -3.04 -3.92
N TYR A 60 -5.39 -2.24 -3.69
CA TYR A 60 -5.98 -1.39 -4.71
C TYR A 60 -6.07 0.03 -4.17
N VAL A 61 -5.76 1.02 -5.02
CA VAL A 61 -6.19 2.41 -4.82
C VAL A 61 -7.43 2.62 -5.68
N VAL A 62 -8.44 3.23 -5.06
CA VAL A 62 -9.68 3.62 -5.74
C VAL A 62 -9.70 5.13 -5.85
N ALA A 63 -9.88 5.63 -7.06
CA ALA A 63 -10.15 7.04 -7.32
C ALA A 63 -11.52 7.17 -7.98
N VAL A 64 -12.41 7.96 -7.38
CA VAL A 64 -13.75 8.22 -7.93
C VAL A 64 -13.75 9.60 -8.61
N ASP A 65 -13.93 9.61 -9.93
CA ASP A 65 -14.17 10.85 -10.68
C ASP A 65 -15.68 11.11 -10.73
N LYS A 66 -16.15 11.96 -9.82
CA LYS A 66 -17.57 12.33 -9.72
C LYS A 66 -18.07 13.17 -10.90
N THR A 67 -17.18 13.78 -11.70
CA THR A 67 -17.57 14.60 -12.85
C THR A 67 -17.92 13.73 -14.07
N LYS A 68 -17.30 12.56 -14.16
CA LYS A 68 -17.52 11.59 -15.23
C LYS A 68 -18.32 10.36 -14.81
N GLY A 69 -18.55 10.20 -13.51
CA GLY A 69 -19.20 9.01 -12.95
C GLY A 69 -18.32 7.75 -13.00
N GLU A 70 -17.00 7.92 -13.04
CA GLU A 70 -16.04 6.83 -13.22
C GLU A 70 -15.41 6.40 -11.88
N ILE A 71 -15.15 5.10 -11.75
CA ILE A 71 -14.36 4.52 -10.65
C ILE A 71 -13.12 3.90 -11.25
N ASN A 72 -11.96 4.44 -10.87
CA ASN A 72 -10.65 3.98 -11.34
C ASN A 72 -9.98 3.15 -10.27
N PHE A 73 -9.58 1.93 -10.64
CA PHE A 73 -8.82 1.02 -9.78
C PHE A 73 -7.37 0.96 -10.24
N LEU A 74 -6.45 1.16 -9.30
CA LEU A 74 -5.03 0.89 -9.51
C LEU A 74 -4.59 -0.19 -8.53
N LYS A 75 -4.26 -1.38 -9.05
CA LYS A 75 -3.58 -2.40 -8.26
C LYS A 75 -2.19 -1.88 -7.89
N LEU A 76 -1.86 -1.90 -6.60
CA LEU A 76 -0.55 -1.50 -6.10
C LEU A 76 0.39 -2.70 -6.03
N GLY A 77 1.62 -2.53 -6.54
CA GLY A 77 2.66 -3.55 -6.59
C GLY A 77 3.17 -3.76 -8.02
N LYS A 78 4.50 -3.80 -8.19
CA LYS A 78 5.15 -4.10 -9.46
C LYS A 78 5.78 -5.48 -9.28
N ASP A 79 5.15 -6.48 -9.86
CA ASP A 79 5.58 -7.87 -9.83
C ASP A 79 5.49 -8.55 -8.45
N PHE A 80 5.01 -9.78 -8.45
CA PHE A 80 5.04 -10.68 -7.30
C PHE A 80 6.35 -11.45 -7.34
#